data_AF-V7AUS7-F1
#
_entry.id   AF-V7AUS7-F1
#
_cell.length_a   1.000
_cell.length_b   1.000
_cell.length_c   1.000
_cell.angle_alpha   90.00
_cell.angle_beta   90.00
_cell.angle_gamma   90.00
#
_symmetry.space_group_name_H-M   'P 1'
#
loop_
_entity.id
_entity.type
_entity.pdbx_description
1 polymer ?
#
loop_
_entity_poly.entity_id
_entity_poly.type
_entity_poly.pdbx_seq_one_letter_code
_entity_poly.pdbx_strand_id
1 'polypeptide(L)'
;MQLNEKEAYGKEIWCPICKQGELKDSHNLIYCSRCELQLNKASELTLDFLRDRLAEVHTEHLDRGCRLKPKFCMKTKFNLTALYISCEGCDTLEVVI
;
A
#
# COMPACT_ATOMS: atom_id res chain seq x y z
N MET A 1 -6.31 -30.97 25.61
CA MET A 1 -6.91 -29.82 24.92
C MET A 1 -5.92 -28.68 24.99
N GLN A 2 -5.16 -28.44 23.93
CA GLN A 2 -4.25 -27.29 23.85
C GLN A 2 -4.99 -26.19 23.10
N LEU A 3 -5.20 -25.08 23.80
CA LEU A 3 -6.04 -23.97 23.39
C LEU A 3 -5.29 -23.14 22.33
N ASN A 4 -5.69 -23.33 21.08
CA ASN A 4 -5.84 -22.34 20.01
C ASN A 4 -4.91 -21.10 20.08
N GLU A 5 -3.73 -21.19 19.47
CA GLU A 5 -2.97 -20.01 18.99
C GLU A 5 -3.57 -19.48 17.66
N LYS A 6 -4.90 -19.38 17.60
CA LYS A 6 -5.66 -18.90 16.42
C LYS A 6 -6.11 -17.46 16.60
N GLU A 7 -5.24 -16.55 17.02
CA GLU A 7 -5.61 -15.12 17.17
C GLU A 7 -4.52 -14.14 16.71
N ALA A 8 -3.81 -14.48 15.63
CA ALA A 8 -3.01 -13.51 14.88
C ALA A 8 -3.17 -13.68 13.35
N TYR A 9 -4.37 -14.06 12.88
CA TYR A 9 -4.75 -13.81 11.49
C TYR A 9 -4.97 -12.30 11.32
N GLY A 10 -3.89 -11.52 11.42
CA GLY A 10 -3.86 -10.16 10.87
C GLY A 10 -4.23 -10.31 9.40
N LYS A 11 -5.27 -9.60 8.96
CA LYS A 11 -5.75 -9.67 7.57
C LYS A 11 -4.56 -9.45 6.65
N GLU A 12 -4.15 -10.51 5.93
CA GLU A 12 -3.03 -10.45 5.01
C GLU A 12 -3.27 -9.33 3.99
N ILE A 13 -2.42 -8.31 3.98
CA ILE A 13 -2.52 -7.22 3.01
C ILE A 13 -1.53 -7.51 1.89
N TRP A 14 -2.03 -7.73 0.69
CA TRP A 14 -1.20 -7.94 -0.49
C TRP A 14 -0.54 -6.65 -0.94
N CYS A 15 0.72 -6.74 -1.35
CA CYS A 15 1.48 -5.61 -1.84
C CYS A 15 0.80 -4.98 -3.07
N PRO A 16 0.48 -3.68 -3.04
CA PRO A 16 -0.22 -3.01 -4.13
C PRO A 16 0.62 -2.91 -5.41
N ILE A 17 1.95 -2.97 -5.29
CA ILE A 17 2.89 -2.87 -6.41
C ILE A 17 3.00 -4.22 -7.13
N CYS A 18 3.49 -5.27 -6.45
CA CYS A 18 3.79 -6.55 -7.09
C CYS A 18 2.62 -7.54 -7.11
N LYS A 19 1.59 -7.34 -6.26
CA LYS A 19 0.39 -8.21 -6.13
C LYS A 19 0.69 -9.68 -5.79
N GLN A 20 1.91 -9.96 -5.32
CA GLN A 20 2.41 -11.32 -5.03
C GLN A 20 2.96 -11.45 -3.62
N GLY A 21 3.63 -10.40 -3.12
CA GLY A 21 4.14 -10.37 -1.76
C GLY A 21 3.10 -9.83 -0.80
N GLU A 22 3.21 -10.23 0.45
CA GLU A 22 2.43 -9.70 1.56
C GLU A 22 3.17 -8.49 2.15
N LEU A 23 2.42 -7.49 2.58
CA LEU A 23 2.95 -6.40 3.38
C LEU A 23 3.14 -6.87 4.81
N LYS A 24 4.39 -6.79 5.26
CA LYS A 24 4.79 -7.09 6.63
C LYS A 24 4.99 -5.79 7.38
N ASP A 25 4.52 -5.80 8.62
CA ASP A 25 4.74 -4.74 9.59
C ASP A 25 5.91 -5.15 10.51
N SER A 26 6.90 -4.29 10.63
CA SER A 26 7.98 -4.36 11.61
C SER A 26 8.08 -3.01 12.31
N HIS A 27 8.74 -2.96 13.47
CA HIS A 27 8.76 -1.80 14.37
C HIS A 27 8.74 -0.42 13.68
N ASN A 28 9.68 -0.17 12.75
CA ASN A 28 9.81 1.11 12.05
C ASN A 28 9.52 1.03 10.56
N LEU A 29 8.96 -0.08 10.07
CA LEU A 29 8.88 -0.35 8.64
C LEU A 29 7.67 -1.16 8.23
N ILE A 30 6.99 -0.72 7.17
CA ILE A 30 6.12 -1.59 6.37
C ILE A 30 6.85 -1.94 5.08
N TYR A 31 6.98 -3.23 4.78
CA TYR A 31 7.70 -3.69 3.60
C TYR A 31 7.01 -4.87 2.92
N CYS A 32 7.29 -5.06 1.64
CA CYS A 32 6.81 -6.23 0.90
C CYS A 32 7.78 -7.41 1.01
N SER A 33 7.27 -8.62 1.20
CA SER A 33 8.09 -9.85 1.25
C SER A 33 8.68 -10.28 -0.10
N ARG A 34 8.33 -9.63 -1.21
CA ARG A 34 8.71 -10.05 -2.58
C ARG A 34 9.24 -8.94 -3.49
N CYS A 35 9.10 -7.66 -3.14
CA CYS A 35 9.58 -6.55 -3.95
C CYS A 35 10.09 -5.41 -3.07
N GLU A 36 10.68 -4.39 -3.69
CA GLU A 36 11.36 -3.27 -3.04
C GLU A 36 10.42 -2.24 -2.38
N LEU A 37 9.14 -2.57 -2.15
CA LEU A 37 8.24 -1.67 -1.44
C LEU A 37 8.68 -1.60 0.01
N GLN A 38 9.03 -0.39 0.45
CA GLN A 38 9.47 -0.12 1.81
C GLN A 38 9.01 1.28 2.24
N LEU A 39 8.22 1.36 3.32
CA LEU A 39 7.70 2.59 3.92
C LEU A 39 8.22 2.71 5.34
N ASN A 40 8.90 3.81 5.64
CA ASN A 40 9.28 4.13 7.02
C ASN A 40 8.01 4.46 7.81
N LYS A 41 7.78 3.75 8.92
CA LYS A 41 6.68 4.06 9.82
C LYS A 41 7.03 5.33 10.59
N ALA A 42 6.36 6.43 10.26
CA ALA A 42 6.04 7.41 11.29
C ALA A 42 5.06 6.76 12.30
N SER A 43 4.96 7.29 13.51
CA SER A 43 4.18 6.68 14.62
C SER A 43 2.72 6.34 14.29
N GLU A 44 2.14 6.94 13.25
CA GLU A 44 0.73 6.79 12.87
C GLU A 44 0.49 5.84 11.69
N LEU A 45 1.55 5.36 11.01
CA LEU A 45 1.41 4.53 9.83
C LEU A 45 1.25 3.06 10.21
N THR A 46 0.05 2.51 10.06
CA THR A 46 -0.28 1.10 10.32
C THR A 46 -0.68 0.37 9.03
N LEU A 47 -0.63 -0.97 9.05
CA LEU A 47 -1.13 -1.78 7.93
C LEU A 47 -2.61 -1.52 7.62
N ASP A 48 -3.44 -1.34 8.64
CA ASP A 48 -4.87 -1.03 8.46
C ASP A 48 -5.08 0.34 7.81
N PHE A 49 -4.36 1.36 8.26
CA PHE A 49 -4.37 2.67 7.63
C PHE A 49 -3.96 2.60 6.16
N LEU A 50 -2.90 1.86 5.85
CA LEU A 50 -2.44 1.69 4.47
C LEU A 50 -3.50 0.99 3.61
N ARG A 51 -4.15 -0.06 4.12
CA ARG A 51 -5.24 -0.75 3.43
C ARG A 51 -6.41 0.18 3.11
N ASP A 52 -6.84 0.98 4.08
CA ASP A 52 -7.96 1.91 3.91
C ASP A 52 -7.58 3.03 2.92
N ARG A 53 -6.38 3.60 3.04
CA ARG A 53 -5.88 4.63 2.11
C ARG A 53 -5.75 4.11 0.68
N LEU A 54 -5.28 2.87 0.48
CA LEU A 54 -5.20 2.24 -0.85
C LEU A 54 -6.58 2.07 -1.49
N ALA A 55 -7.60 1.71 -0.70
CA ALA A 55 -8.98 1.57 -1.17
C ALA A 55 -9.60 2.93 -1.51
N GLU A 56 -9.33 3.95 -0.69
CA GLU A 56 -9.79 5.33 -0.90
C GLU A 56 -9.27 5.90 -2.22
N VAL A 57 -7.95 5.91 -2.44
CA VAL A 57 -7.37 6.47 -3.69
C VAL A 57 -7.82 5.72 -4.94
N HIS A 58 -8.13 4.43 -4.82
CA HIS A 58 -8.74 3.65 -5.90
C HIS A 58 -10.16 4.12 -6.22
N THR A 59 -10.95 4.39 -5.17
CA THR A 59 -12.33 4.89 -5.30
C THR A 59 -12.34 6.30 -5.86
N GLU A 60 -11.48 7.18 -5.35
CA GLU A 60 -11.30 8.54 -5.86
C GLU A 60 -10.94 8.55 -7.36
N HIS A 61 -10.02 7.68 -7.79
CA HIS A 61 -9.68 7.54 -9.21
C HIS A 61 -10.88 7.08 -10.06
N LEU A 62 -11.68 6.14 -9.55
CA LEU A 62 -12.88 5.64 -10.24
C LEU A 62 -13.97 6.72 -10.32
N ASP A 63 -14.17 7.49 -9.26
CA ASP A 63 -15.16 8.58 -9.17
C ASP A 63 -14.84 9.74 -10.12
N ARG A 64 -13.56 9.93 -10.46
CA ARG A 64 -13.13 10.84 -11.55
C ARG A 64 -13.51 10.34 -12.95
N GLY A 65 -14.07 9.14 -13.07
CA GLY A 65 -14.59 8.56 -14.30
C GLY A 65 -13.61 7.69 -15.08
N CYS A 66 -12.38 7.50 -14.60
CA CYS A 66 -11.40 6.63 -15.26
C CYS A 66 -11.58 5.17 -14.84
N ARG A 67 -11.84 4.30 -15.82
CA ARG A 67 -12.05 2.85 -15.60
C ARG A 67 -10.82 2.00 -15.87
N LEU A 68 -9.71 2.60 -16.32
CA LEU A 68 -8.44 1.87 -16.45
C LEU A 68 -7.87 1.55 -15.08
N LYS A 69 -7.11 0.45 -15.01
CA LYS A 69 -6.53 -0.01 -13.75
C LYS A 69 -5.28 0.82 -13.42
N PRO A 70 -5.30 1.64 -12.35
CA PRO A 70 -4.11 2.37 -11.95
C PRO A 70 -3.05 1.41 -11.38
N LYS A 71 -1.80 1.87 -11.36
CA LYS A 71 -0.63 1.17 -10.84
C LYS A 71 -0.05 1.94 -9.67
N PHE A 72 0.40 1.22 -8.65
CA PHE A 72 1.17 1.80 -7.56
C PHE A 72 2.67 1.71 -7.83
N CYS A 73 3.42 2.72 -7.41
CA CYS A 73 4.87 2.72 -7.53
C CYS A 73 5.53 3.57 -6.44
N MET A 74 6.74 3.20 -6.03
CA MET A 74 7.59 4.05 -5.21
C MET A 74 8.30 5.07 -6.11
N LYS A 75 8.32 6.33 -5.71
CA LYS A 75 9.15 7.36 -6.37
C LYS A 75 9.83 8.24 -5.34
N THR A 76 11.07 8.62 -5.64
CA THR A 76 11.83 9.60 -4.87
C THR A 76 11.82 10.94 -5.59
N LYS A 77 11.36 11.99 -4.91
CA LYS A 77 11.43 13.38 -5.39
C LYS A 77 11.93 14.26 -4.24
N PHE A 78 12.90 15.13 -4.51
CA PHE A 78 13.49 16.02 -3.49
C PHE A 78 13.96 15.28 -2.23
N ASN A 79 14.60 14.11 -2.40
CA ASN A 79 15.04 13.21 -1.33
C ASN A 79 13.91 12.63 -0.44
N LEU A 80 12.65 12.77 -0.87
CA LEU A 80 11.50 12.14 -0.22
C LEU A 80 11.00 10.99 -1.08
N THR A 81 11.02 9.79 -0.51
CA THR A 81 10.48 8.59 -1.13
C THR A 81 9.05 8.37 -0.64
N ALA A 82 8.11 8.33 -1.57
CA ALA A 82 6.68 8.20 -1.30
C ALA A 82 6.05 7.13 -2.19
N LEU A 83 4.92 6.60 -1.75
CA LEU A 83 4.08 5.71 -2.55
C LEU A 83 3.16 6.55 -3.42
N TYR A 84 3.10 6.25 -4.72
CA TYR A 84 2.25 6.95 -5.67
C TYR A 84 1.25 6.02 -6.30
N ILE A 85 0.07 6.57 -6.63
CA ILE A 85 -0.86 6.00 -7.59
C ILE A 85 -0.62 6.68 -8.94
N SER A 86 -0.59 5.88 -10.01
CA SER A 86 -0.39 6.36 -11.37
C SER A 86 -1.37 5.70 -12.34
N CYS A 87 -1.85 6.45 -13.32
CA CYS A 87 -2.72 5.91 -14.36
C CYS A 87 -2.36 6.51 -15.72
N GLU A 88 -2.02 5.64 -16.66
CA GLU A 88 -1.70 6.03 -18.05
C GLU A 88 -2.95 6.43 -18.86
N GLY A 89 -4.15 6.13 -18.36
CA GLY A 89 -5.40 6.44 -19.05
C GLY A 89 -5.92 7.87 -18.86
N CYS A 90 -5.54 8.50 -17.75
CA CYS A 90 -6.00 9.83 -17.36
C CYS A 90 -4.86 10.70 -16.80
N ASP A 91 -3.60 10.30 -17.06
CA ASP A 91 -2.39 11.00 -16.64
C ASP A 91 -2.29 11.30 -15.14
N THR A 92 -3.00 10.52 -14.30
CA THR A 92 -2.96 10.69 -12.85
C THR A 92 -1.59 10.29 -12.31
N LEU A 93 -1.00 11.14 -11.47
CA LEU A 93 0.18 10.83 -10.66
C LEU A 93 0.07 11.55 -9.31
N GLU A 94 -0.34 10.83 -8.28
CA GLU A 94 -0.66 11.40 -6.97
C GLU A 94 0.02 10.63 -5.84
N VAL A 95 0.33 11.36 -4.76
CA VAL A 95 0.92 10.78 -3.55
C VAL A 95 -0.17 10.04 -2.77
N VAL A 96 0.12 8.81 -2.37
CA VAL A 96 -0.73 7.98 -1.51
C VAL A 96 -0.31 8.16 -0.05
N ILE A 97 1.00 8.02 0.21
CA ILE A 97 1.70 8.18 1.49
C ILE A 97 3.10 8.73 1.21
#